data_AF-A0A968YZX4-F1
#
_entry.id   AF-A0A968YZX4-F1
#
_cell.length_a   1.000
_cell.length_b   1.000
_cell.length_c   1.000
_cell.angle_alpha   90.00
_cell.angle_beta   90.00
_cell.angle_gamma   90.00
#
_symmetry.space_group_name_H-M   'P 1'
#
loop_
_entity.id
_entity.type
_entity.pdbx_description
1 polymer ?
#
loop_
_entity_poly.entity_id
_entity_poly.type
_entity_poly.pdbx_seq_one_letter_code
_entity_poly.pdbx_strand_id
1 'polypeptide(L)'
;KYGGDAGESAVAAAAELDLLPISNAEEFAVSEGLKAAYLSYRKANLSPKDAWDRITEQAELTPEHRAALEPFNAQYGRCLFAAKAVPKRRAAIAPLLRDSFQLRQTEDTSVPQALVDAVAQLVNFAKPTTWQGWSELNSYVEANPRLRCSLGPTSTAQVEELISAKMPPETKVQSFSNRLPGGMSAEPKRRGDALSALGYQLLTVGANFPKASKQAPIYLHFALPRGSSAELQRIWKQFLQRTAETNEDGTVTVDELQLYRDNQIVFKANKVVGLALPKRPEFIHSTVTIPILWGDVNNSVALIKSLRLALEMALALDIGFLFVLSASLEIEPSWELFGRVEGIPSTLQPLLSSGQYLREGNISKQDRRQQVTAEQVLERLQCLGQLSVAVASLQKKDDCLYDLARSANRPLEIYHVLLRWLLREQDDPNLEATWTRIKEPLTTLLESLMSEEHDRVSQYLKQAAHIAEVGKLRGSSFRRTAQAEPFSEFIKAIRARKSHMDWDTVFAALVQQYHNRLDRIREHGVGATKYEQISQFYAVLKELFEEVYHSRPDRLLSDSKTLEAAYLFFLQEARKELKAQTAQAEPESAQV
;
A
#
# COMPACT_ATOMS: atom_id res chain seq x y z
N LYS A 1 3.77 12.44 44.61
CA LYS A 1 2.77 13.30 43.93
C LYS A 1 1.46 13.32 44.71
N TYR A 2 0.54 12.36 44.53
CA TYR A 2 -0.77 12.40 45.17
C TYR A 2 -0.77 12.25 46.71
N GLY A 3 0.28 11.68 47.31
CA GLY A 3 0.49 11.75 48.76
C GLY A 3 0.97 13.13 49.25
N GLY A 4 1.73 13.86 48.42
CA GLY A 4 2.10 15.25 48.73
C GLY A 4 0.90 16.19 48.66
N ASP A 5 -0.03 15.93 47.75
CA ASP A 5 -1.29 16.69 47.63
C ASP A 5 -2.25 16.44 48.81
N ALA A 6 -2.18 15.25 49.44
CA ALA A 6 -3.01 14.86 50.58
C ALA A 6 -2.42 15.29 51.95
N GLY A 7 -1.12 15.58 52.00
CA GLY A 7 -0.40 15.96 53.22
C GLY A 7 0.25 14.78 53.96
N GLU A 8 1.36 15.04 54.65
CA GLU A 8 2.19 14.02 55.32
C GLU A 8 1.42 13.27 56.42
N SER A 9 0.52 13.96 57.13
CA SER A 9 -0.33 13.34 58.17
C SER A 9 -1.32 12.33 57.58
N ALA A 10 -1.87 12.59 56.39
CA ALA A 10 -2.78 11.67 55.70
C ALA A 10 -2.02 10.44 55.16
N VAL A 11 -0.78 10.61 54.70
CA VAL A 11 0.08 9.50 54.28
C VAL A 11 0.48 8.62 55.46
N ALA A 12 0.80 9.21 56.62
CA ALA A 12 1.10 8.46 57.84
C ALA A 12 -0.12 7.65 58.32
N ALA A 13 -1.30 8.27 58.38
CA ALA A 13 -2.55 7.60 58.76
C ALA A 13 -2.94 6.47 57.79
N ALA A 14 -2.71 6.64 56.49
CA ALA A 14 -2.92 5.58 55.50
C ALA A 14 -1.92 4.42 55.69
N ALA A 15 -0.65 4.72 55.96
CA ALA A 15 0.39 3.70 56.17
C ALA A 15 0.14 2.85 57.43
N GLU A 16 -0.40 3.45 58.51
CA GLU A 16 -0.80 2.73 59.73
C GLU A 16 -1.88 1.66 59.48
N LEU A 17 -2.67 1.82 58.42
CA LEU A 17 -3.72 0.88 58.00
C LEU A 17 -3.31 -0.01 56.81
N ASP A 18 -2.01 -0.10 56.50
CA ASP A 18 -1.43 -0.81 55.35
C ASP A 18 -1.96 -0.35 53.96
N LEU A 19 -2.49 0.88 53.88
CA LEU A 19 -2.80 1.53 52.61
C LEU A 19 -1.51 2.13 52.03
N LEU A 20 -0.65 1.27 51.52
CA LEU A 20 0.61 1.65 50.91
C LEU A 20 0.45 1.87 49.40
N PRO A 21 1.23 2.80 48.81
CA PRO A 21 1.22 2.99 47.37
C PRO A 21 1.65 1.70 46.65
N ILE A 22 1.02 1.44 45.51
CA ILE A 22 1.32 0.29 44.65
C ILE A 22 2.82 0.17 44.32
N SER A 23 3.28 -1.07 44.17
CA SER A 23 4.68 -1.45 44.02
C SER A 23 4.94 -2.42 42.85
N ASN A 24 3.90 -3.04 42.30
CA ASN A 24 4.02 -4.01 41.20
C ASN A 24 2.86 -3.90 40.17
N ALA A 25 3.01 -4.62 39.05
CA ALA A 25 2.08 -4.57 37.93
C ALA A 25 0.68 -5.14 38.27
N GLU A 26 0.59 -6.06 39.22
CA GLU A 26 -0.69 -6.64 39.63
C GLU A 26 -1.52 -5.61 40.41
N GLU A 27 -0.88 -4.93 41.37
CA GLU A 27 -1.46 -3.84 42.14
C GLU A 27 -1.83 -2.65 41.25
N PHE A 28 -1.01 -2.33 40.25
CA PHE A 28 -1.33 -1.30 39.25
C PHE A 28 -2.61 -1.64 38.46
N ALA A 29 -2.79 -2.89 38.06
CA ALA A 29 -4.00 -3.33 37.35
C ALA A 29 -5.26 -3.23 38.23
N VAL A 30 -5.15 -3.52 39.53
CA VAL A 30 -6.25 -3.33 40.49
C VAL A 30 -6.55 -1.83 40.64
N SER A 31 -5.52 -0.99 40.74
CA SER A 31 -5.67 0.47 40.82
C SER A 31 -6.39 1.06 39.60
N GLU A 32 -5.98 0.71 38.38
CA GLU A 32 -6.69 1.16 37.16
C GLU A 32 -8.11 0.58 37.08
N GLY A 33 -8.34 -0.63 37.60
CA GLY A 33 -9.68 -1.21 37.75
C GLY A 33 -10.59 -0.41 38.69
N LEU A 34 -10.09 -0.02 39.87
CA LEU A 34 -10.81 0.83 40.83
C LEU A 34 -11.10 2.21 40.24
N LYS A 35 -10.16 2.78 39.49
CA LYS A 35 -10.33 4.04 38.76
C LYS A 35 -11.38 3.93 37.67
N ALA A 36 -11.40 2.82 36.93
CA ALA A 36 -12.45 2.54 35.94
C ALA A 36 -13.83 2.44 36.61
N ALA A 37 -13.93 1.74 37.75
CA ALA A 37 -15.16 1.67 38.53
C ALA A 37 -15.62 3.05 39.03
N TYR A 38 -14.71 3.85 39.59
CA TYR A 38 -14.99 5.23 40.01
C TYR A 38 -15.55 6.08 38.86
N LEU A 39 -14.87 6.10 37.70
CA LEU A 39 -15.36 6.81 36.53
C LEU A 39 -16.71 6.28 36.04
N SER A 40 -16.94 4.98 36.17
CA SER A 40 -18.20 4.33 35.82
C SER A 40 -19.35 4.79 36.71
N TYR A 41 -19.15 4.88 38.02
CA TYR A 41 -20.12 5.44 38.97
C TYR A 41 -20.35 6.94 38.77
N ARG A 42 -19.30 7.70 38.45
CA ARG A 42 -19.44 9.13 38.12
C ARG A 42 -20.33 9.36 36.90
N LYS A 43 -20.33 8.44 35.92
CA LYS A 43 -21.27 8.44 34.78
C LYS A 43 -22.70 8.05 35.17
N ALA A 44 -22.90 7.37 36.29
CA ALA A 44 -24.22 7.09 36.86
C ALA A 44 -24.72 8.25 37.78
N ASN A 45 -24.13 9.44 37.65
CA ASN A 45 -24.46 10.65 38.44
C ASN A 45 -24.22 10.54 39.96
N LEU A 46 -23.45 9.57 40.44
CA LEU A 46 -23.06 9.50 41.86
C LEU A 46 -22.02 10.59 42.17
N SER A 47 -22.11 11.19 43.37
CA SER A 47 -21.08 12.12 43.84
C SER A 47 -19.73 11.40 44.04
N PRO A 48 -18.58 12.11 44.07
CA PRO A 48 -17.28 11.47 44.30
C PRO A 48 -17.22 10.67 45.60
N LYS A 49 -17.93 11.14 46.63
CA LYS A 49 -18.03 10.49 47.93
C LYS A 49 -18.86 9.21 47.80
N ASP A 50 -20.09 9.30 47.30
CA ASP A 50 -20.98 8.13 47.15
C ASP A 50 -20.38 7.03 46.26
N ALA A 51 -19.64 7.42 45.21
CA ALA A 51 -18.92 6.49 44.35
C ALA A 51 -17.84 5.72 45.14
N TRP A 52 -17.07 6.40 45.98
CA TRP A 52 -16.06 5.75 46.82
C TRP A 52 -16.67 4.95 47.96
N ASP A 53 -17.80 5.40 48.51
CA ASP A 53 -18.52 4.69 49.55
C ASP A 53 -18.93 3.30 49.05
N ARG A 54 -19.52 3.23 47.85
CA ARG A 54 -19.86 1.96 47.19
C ARG A 54 -18.64 1.12 46.83
N ILE A 55 -17.56 1.76 46.36
CA ILE A 55 -16.30 1.06 46.07
C ILE A 55 -15.75 0.42 47.34
N THR A 56 -15.70 1.15 48.45
CA THR A 56 -15.18 0.62 49.71
C THR A 56 -16.03 -0.52 50.27
N GLU A 57 -17.36 -0.42 50.15
CA GLU A 57 -18.29 -1.45 50.60
C GLU A 57 -18.15 -2.74 49.79
N GLN A 58 -18.16 -2.66 48.45
CA GLN A 58 -18.12 -3.84 47.58
C GLN A 58 -16.71 -4.41 47.38
N ALA A 59 -15.66 -3.60 47.56
CA ALA A 59 -14.29 -4.07 47.58
C ALA A 59 -13.85 -4.60 48.95
N GLU A 60 -14.76 -4.65 49.93
CA GLU A 60 -14.52 -5.15 51.29
C GLU A 60 -13.42 -4.39 52.04
N LEU A 61 -13.30 -3.09 51.79
CA LEU A 61 -12.41 -2.19 52.54
C LEU A 61 -13.08 -1.77 53.86
N THR A 62 -12.29 -1.62 54.91
CA THR A 62 -12.84 -1.26 56.23
C THR A 62 -13.29 0.21 56.27
N PRO A 63 -14.18 0.58 57.21
CA PRO A 63 -14.55 1.98 57.43
C PRO A 63 -13.34 2.88 57.77
N GLU A 64 -12.33 2.32 58.43
CA GLU A 64 -11.06 3.00 58.74
C GLU A 64 -10.24 3.26 57.48
N HIS A 65 -10.17 2.28 56.55
CA HIS A 65 -9.56 2.48 55.24
C HIS A 65 -10.25 3.59 54.45
N ARG A 66 -11.59 3.63 54.48
CA ARG A 66 -12.37 4.68 53.82
C ARG A 66 -12.04 6.08 54.37
N ALA A 67 -11.98 6.24 55.69
CA ALA A 67 -11.64 7.51 56.32
C ALA A 67 -10.22 7.96 55.97
N ALA A 68 -9.26 7.03 55.96
CA ALA A 68 -7.87 7.33 55.61
C ALA A 68 -7.67 7.66 54.12
N LEU A 69 -8.51 7.17 53.23
CA LEU A 69 -8.45 7.47 51.80
C LEU A 69 -9.11 8.82 51.43
N GLU A 70 -10.00 9.36 52.26
CA GLU A 70 -10.77 10.58 51.95
C GLU A 70 -9.91 11.81 51.58
N PRO A 71 -8.76 12.07 52.25
CA PRO A 71 -7.87 13.20 51.90
C PRO A 71 -7.22 13.08 50.51
N PHE A 72 -7.17 11.87 49.94
CA PHE A 72 -6.53 11.63 48.65
C PHE A 72 -7.46 11.96 47.49
N ASN A 73 -6.87 12.39 46.36
CA ASN A 73 -7.61 12.64 45.12
C ASN A 73 -8.48 11.44 44.72
N ALA A 74 -9.78 11.67 44.53
CA ALA A 74 -10.75 10.60 44.30
C ALA A 74 -10.53 9.79 43.01
N GLN A 75 -9.94 10.38 41.96
CA GLN A 75 -9.73 9.67 40.70
C GLN A 75 -8.38 8.93 40.66
N TYR A 76 -7.35 9.48 41.29
CA TYR A 76 -5.98 8.98 41.14
C TYR A 76 -5.37 8.53 42.47
N GLY A 77 -5.45 9.34 43.51
CA GLY A 77 -4.79 9.05 44.79
C GLY A 77 -5.41 7.85 45.50
N ARG A 78 -6.74 7.83 45.64
CA ARG A 78 -7.45 6.76 46.37
C ARG A 78 -7.22 5.38 45.75
N CYS A 79 -7.27 5.26 44.43
CA CYS A 79 -7.02 3.99 43.73
C CYS A 79 -5.60 3.46 43.95
N LEU A 80 -4.59 4.34 43.99
CA LEU A 80 -3.19 3.97 44.16
C LEU A 80 -2.86 3.47 45.58
N PHE A 81 -3.56 3.97 46.59
CA PHE A 81 -3.34 3.60 47.99
C PHE A 81 -4.29 2.45 48.43
N ALA A 82 -5.46 2.32 47.82
CA ALA A 82 -6.42 1.27 48.13
C ALA A 82 -6.07 -0.09 47.51
N ALA A 83 -5.40 -0.12 46.36
CA ALA A 83 -5.25 -1.33 45.54
C ALA A 83 -4.63 -2.53 46.28
N LYS A 84 -3.69 -2.28 47.20
CA LYS A 84 -3.04 -3.32 48.00
C LYS A 84 -3.97 -3.92 49.07
N ALA A 85 -4.85 -3.10 49.64
CA ALA A 85 -5.76 -3.48 50.71
C ALA A 85 -7.03 -4.20 50.21
N VAL A 86 -7.27 -4.28 48.90
CA VAL A 86 -8.43 -4.98 48.32
C VAL A 86 -8.22 -6.51 48.38
N PRO A 87 -8.98 -7.26 49.21
CA PRO A 87 -8.69 -8.68 49.47
C PRO A 87 -8.84 -9.56 48.23
N LYS A 88 -9.84 -9.27 47.40
CA LYS A 88 -10.17 -10.02 46.18
C LYS A 88 -9.40 -9.56 44.93
N ARG A 89 -8.45 -8.62 45.10
CA ARG A 89 -7.63 -8.05 44.01
C ARG A 89 -8.46 -7.73 42.76
N ARG A 90 -8.08 -8.28 41.59
CA ARG A 90 -8.78 -8.04 40.31
C ARG A 90 -10.22 -8.54 40.30
N ALA A 91 -10.54 -9.58 41.08
CA ALA A 91 -11.89 -10.14 41.12
C ALA A 91 -12.91 -9.18 41.76
N ALA A 92 -12.46 -8.18 42.53
CA ALA A 92 -13.32 -7.14 43.09
C ALA A 92 -13.85 -6.15 42.04
N ILE A 93 -13.20 -6.03 40.87
CA ILE A 93 -13.51 -4.97 39.89
C ILE A 93 -14.77 -5.27 39.08
N ALA A 94 -14.97 -6.53 38.68
CA ALA A 94 -16.12 -6.90 37.85
C ALA A 94 -17.48 -6.68 38.55
N PRO A 95 -17.65 -7.02 39.85
CA PRO A 95 -18.85 -6.67 40.62
C PRO A 95 -19.10 -5.16 40.68
N LEU A 96 -18.08 -4.34 40.96
CA LEU A 96 -18.18 -2.88 41.00
C LEU A 96 -18.68 -2.28 39.69
N LEU A 97 -18.15 -2.78 38.57
CA LEU A 97 -18.59 -2.33 37.25
C LEU A 97 -20.03 -2.75 36.98
N ARG A 98 -20.42 -3.99 37.32
CA ARG A 98 -21.81 -4.46 37.18
C ARG A 98 -22.79 -3.62 38.00
N ASP A 99 -22.49 -3.34 39.27
CA ASP A 99 -23.30 -2.47 40.12
C ASP A 99 -23.41 -1.06 39.51
N SER A 100 -22.29 -0.49 39.06
CA SER A 100 -22.30 0.82 38.39
C SER A 100 -23.14 0.84 37.10
N PHE A 101 -23.26 -0.30 36.40
CA PHE A 101 -24.10 -0.42 35.21
C PHE A 101 -25.58 -0.57 35.57
N GLN A 102 -25.91 -1.25 36.67
CA GLN A 102 -27.28 -1.37 37.17
C GLN A 102 -27.84 -0.04 37.70
N LEU A 103 -26.98 0.82 38.27
CA LEU A 103 -27.37 2.15 38.76
C LEU A 103 -27.65 3.16 37.66
N ARG A 104 -27.13 2.91 36.45
CA ARG A 104 -27.55 3.70 35.31
C ARG A 104 -28.99 3.30 35.08
N GLN A 105 -29.90 4.27 35.14
CA GLN A 105 -31.21 4.09 34.54
C GLN A 105 -30.94 3.70 33.10
N THR A 106 -31.04 2.40 32.83
CA THR A 106 -31.32 1.95 31.49
C THR A 106 -32.73 2.48 31.26
N GLU A 107 -32.84 3.67 30.65
CA GLU A 107 -33.82 3.76 29.57
C GLU A 107 -33.71 2.45 28.83
N ASP A 108 -34.83 1.72 28.70
CA ASP A 108 -34.89 0.42 28.00
C ASP A 108 -34.07 0.55 26.73
N THR A 109 -32.80 0.18 26.83
CA THR A 109 -31.86 0.25 25.73
C THR A 109 -31.98 -1.14 25.15
N SER A 110 -33.20 -1.41 24.68
CA SER A 110 -33.39 -2.01 23.38
C SER A 110 -32.37 -1.31 22.48
N VAL A 111 -31.20 -1.91 22.34
CA VAL A 111 -30.28 -1.54 21.28
C VAL A 111 -31.14 -1.69 20.05
N PRO A 112 -31.48 -0.58 19.35
CA PRO A 112 -32.42 -0.67 18.25
C PRO A 112 -31.90 -1.76 17.32
N GLN A 113 -32.78 -2.65 16.84
CA GLN A 113 -32.33 -3.72 15.96
C GLN A 113 -31.54 -3.14 14.77
N ALA A 114 -31.88 -1.93 14.33
CA ALA A 114 -31.12 -1.13 13.36
C ALA A 114 -29.66 -0.84 13.76
N LEU A 115 -29.36 -0.62 15.04
CA LEU A 115 -28.01 -0.37 15.58
C LEU A 115 -27.22 -1.68 15.71
N VAL A 116 -27.88 -2.78 16.10
CA VAL A 116 -27.29 -4.14 16.05
C VAL A 116 -26.98 -4.55 14.61
N ASP A 117 -27.95 -4.34 13.71
CA ASP A 117 -27.82 -4.63 12.28
C ASP A 117 -26.75 -3.75 11.64
N ALA A 118 -26.65 -2.47 12.01
CA ALA A 118 -25.63 -1.55 11.49
C ALA A 118 -24.22 -1.85 12.02
N VAL A 119 -24.08 -2.22 13.30
CA VAL A 119 -22.79 -2.70 13.84
C VAL A 119 -22.43 -4.03 13.17
N ALA A 120 -23.40 -4.92 12.94
CA ALA A 120 -23.19 -6.15 12.18
C ALA A 120 -22.84 -5.87 10.69
N GLN A 121 -23.36 -4.80 10.08
CA GLN A 121 -23.02 -4.34 8.73
C GLN A 121 -21.58 -3.81 8.65
N LEU A 122 -21.18 -2.93 9.58
CA LEU A 122 -19.84 -2.35 9.63
C LEU A 122 -18.78 -3.37 10.04
N VAL A 123 -19.14 -4.31 10.91
CA VAL A 123 -18.21 -5.28 11.45
C VAL A 123 -18.14 -6.51 10.57
N ASN A 124 -19.25 -7.06 10.03
CA ASN A 124 -19.16 -8.38 9.38
C ASN A 124 -20.33 -9.07 8.61
N PHE A 125 -21.12 -8.46 7.72
CA PHE A 125 -22.02 -9.26 6.83
C PHE A 125 -22.22 -8.81 5.37
N ALA A 126 -22.30 -9.83 4.51
CA ALA A 126 -22.51 -9.84 3.07
C ALA A 126 -23.96 -9.60 2.59
N LYS A 127 -24.74 -8.75 3.27
CA LYS A 127 -26.04 -8.29 2.73
C LYS A 127 -25.84 -6.95 2.02
N PRO A 128 -26.02 -6.87 0.70
CA PRO A 128 -25.99 -5.61 0.00
C PRO A 128 -27.20 -4.80 0.42
N THR A 129 -26.99 -3.78 1.26
CA THR A 129 -27.92 -2.66 1.32
C THR A 129 -27.65 -1.81 0.09
N THR A 130 -28.68 -1.58 -0.71
CA THR A 130 -28.64 -0.64 -1.83
C THR A 130 -28.39 0.75 -1.27
N TRP A 131 -27.17 1.27 -1.46
CA TRP A 131 -26.86 2.64 -1.14
C TRP A 131 -27.75 3.54 -1.99
N GLN A 132 -28.65 4.30 -1.35
CA GLN A 132 -29.49 5.27 -2.05
C GLN A 132 -28.69 6.56 -2.30
N GLY A 133 -27.69 6.47 -3.17
CA GLY A 133 -26.71 7.54 -3.41
C GLY A 133 -27.33 8.89 -3.75
N TRP A 134 -28.46 8.92 -4.48
CA TRP A 134 -29.19 10.16 -4.76
C TRP A 134 -29.88 10.76 -3.53
N SER A 135 -30.46 9.92 -2.66
CA SER A 135 -31.06 10.40 -1.41
C SER A 135 -30.00 10.95 -0.47
N GLU A 136 -28.83 10.33 -0.45
CA GLU A 136 -27.70 10.72 0.38
C GLU A 136 -27.05 12.01 -0.15
N LEU A 137 -26.89 12.13 -1.47
CA LEU A 137 -26.42 13.35 -2.12
C LEU A 137 -27.38 14.51 -1.86
N ASN A 138 -28.69 14.31 -2.01
CA ASN A 138 -29.69 15.34 -1.71
C ASN A 138 -29.64 15.74 -0.23
N SER A 139 -29.56 14.76 0.67
CA SER A 139 -29.43 15.01 2.11
C SER A 139 -28.15 15.76 2.44
N TYR A 140 -27.03 15.45 1.79
CA TYR A 140 -25.77 16.17 1.97
C TYR A 140 -25.84 17.61 1.46
N VAL A 141 -26.47 17.84 0.29
CA VAL A 141 -26.65 19.16 -0.32
C VAL A 141 -27.56 20.03 0.55
N GLU A 142 -28.68 19.49 1.01
CA GLU A 142 -29.70 20.18 1.80
C GLU A 142 -29.30 20.33 3.27
N ALA A 143 -28.48 19.42 3.81
CA ALA A 143 -28.01 19.51 5.18
C ALA A 143 -27.15 20.77 5.38
N ASN A 144 -27.44 21.46 6.50
CA ASN A 144 -26.57 22.49 7.03
C ASN A 144 -25.13 21.95 7.07
N PRO A 145 -24.10 22.69 6.59
CA PRO A 145 -22.71 22.25 6.67
C PRO A 145 -22.29 21.78 8.06
N ARG A 146 -22.98 22.26 9.10
CA ARG A 146 -22.75 21.83 10.48
C ARG A 146 -23.33 20.46 10.86
N LEU A 147 -24.19 19.87 10.05
CA LEU A 147 -24.83 18.58 10.33
C LEU A 147 -24.40 17.51 9.32
N ARG A 148 -23.44 17.82 8.45
CA ARG A 148 -22.90 16.86 7.48
C ARG A 148 -22.02 15.85 8.19
N CYS A 149 -22.26 14.57 7.93
CA CYS A 149 -21.38 13.52 8.40
C CYS A 149 -20.08 13.50 7.58
N SER A 150 -18.95 13.22 8.23
CA SER A 150 -17.63 13.06 7.60
C SER A 150 -17.20 11.60 7.43
N LEU A 151 -17.95 10.67 8.02
CA LEU A 151 -17.59 9.25 8.10
C LEU A 151 -18.65 8.29 7.58
N GLY A 152 -19.80 8.79 7.14
CA GLY A 152 -20.94 7.97 6.76
C GLY A 152 -22.09 8.82 6.22
N PRO A 153 -23.28 8.21 6.04
CA PRO A 153 -24.45 8.90 5.49
C PRO A 153 -24.98 9.99 6.43
N THR A 154 -25.24 11.15 5.84
CA THR A 154 -25.87 12.35 6.43
C THR A 154 -27.37 12.14 6.67
N SER A 155 -28.00 11.26 5.89
CA SER A 155 -29.47 11.08 5.86
C SER A 155 -30.04 10.23 7.00
N THR A 156 -29.28 9.29 7.56
CA THR A 156 -29.85 8.18 8.35
C THR A 156 -29.46 8.15 9.84
N ALA A 157 -28.56 9.01 10.33
CA ALA A 157 -28.04 8.88 11.70
C ALA A 157 -27.79 10.22 12.40
N GLN A 158 -27.89 10.22 13.74
CA GLN A 158 -27.51 11.38 14.56
C GLN A 158 -26.00 11.64 14.43
N VAL A 159 -25.66 12.83 13.95
CA VAL A 159 -24.28 13.29 13.78
C VAL A 159 -23.76 13.90 15.08
N GLU A 160 -22.69 13.33 15.63
CA GLU A 160 -22.07 13.76 16.88
C GLU A 160 -20.77 14.55 16.63
N GLU A 161 -20.41 15.43 17.57
CA GLU A 161 -19.07 16.04 17.61
C GLU A 161 -18.08 15.10 18.29
N LEU A 162 -17.17 14.54 17.51
CA LEU A 162 -16.17 13.59 17.95
C LEU A 162 -14.78 14.21 17.96
N ILE A 163 -14.00 13.87 18.98
CA ILE A 163 -12.58 14.22 19.10
C ILE A 163 -11.75 13.37 18.14
N SER A 164 -10.58 13.87 17.72
CA SER A 164 -9.74 13.23 16.70
C SER A 164 -9.38 11.77 17.01
N ALA A 165 -9.19 11.42 18.28
CA ALA A 165 -8.86 10.04 18.70
C ALA A 165 -10.00 9.02 18.47
N LYS A 166 -11.24 9.49 18.25
CA LYS A 166 -12.41 8.64 17.99
C LYS A 166 -12.76 8.56 16.50
N MET A 167 -11.90 9.09 15.63
CA MET A 167 -12.11 9.17 14.20
C MET A 167 -10.93 8.55 13.46
N PRO A 168 -11.15 7.93 12.29
CA PRO A 168 -10.07 7.58 11.37
C PRO A 168 -9.16 8.77 11.08
N PRO A 169 -7.84 8.59 11.01
CA PRO A 169 -6.89 9.70 10.87
C PRO A 169 -7.12 10.53 9.58
N GLU A 170 -7.56 9.89 8.50
CA GLU A 170 -7.82 10.47 7.17
C GLU A 170 -9.05 11.39 7.10
N THR A 171 -9.94 11.35 8.10
CA THR A 171 -11.13 12.20 8.09
C THR A 171 -10.73 13.68 8.14
N LYS A 172 -11.16 14.48 7.15
CA LYS A 172 -10.80 15.91 7.11
C LYS A 172 -11.46 16.68 8.25
N VAL A 173 -10.73 17.64 8.84
CA VAL A 173 -11.24 18.54 9.87
C VAL A 173 -12.27 19.49 9.24
N GLN A 174 -13.51 19.43 9.69
CA GLN A 174 -14.62 20.25 9.15
C GLN A 174 -14.83 21.57 9.91
N SER A 175 -14.35 21.68 11.14
CA SER A 175 -14.46 22.92 11.91
C SER A 175 -13.25 23.14 12.82
N PHE A 176 -12.61 24.29 12.69
CA PHE A 176 -11.74 24.85 13.71
C PHE A 176 -12.59 25.78 14.58
N SER A 177 -12.70 25.49 15.88
CA SER A 177 -13.30 26.44 16.82
C SER A 177 -12.31 27.58 17.11
N ASN A 178 -12.16 28.51 16.16
CA ASN A 178 -11.31 29.70 16.31
C ASN A 178 -12.03 30.90 16.97
N ARG A 179 -13.23 30.73 17.54
CA ARG A 179 -14.02 31.83 18.14
C ARG A 179 -14.34 31.70 19.63
N LEU A 180 -13.80 30.70 20.34
CA LEU A 180 -13.86 30.67 21.79
C LEU A 180 -12.53 31.18 22.38
N PRO A 181 -12.55 32.07 23.40
CA PRO A 181 -11.34 32.57 24.05
C PRO A 181 -10.65 31.37 24.73
N GLY A 182 -9.52 30.95 24.18
CA GLY A 182 -8.83 29.70 24.52
C GLY A 182 -8.17 28.97 23.34
N GLY A 183 -7.97 29.66 22.21
CA GLY A 183 -7.29 29.13 21.03
C GLY A 183 -5.91 28.55 21.35
N MET A 184 -5.60 27.43 20.69
CA MET A 184 -4.41 26.55 20.77
C MET A 184 -4.58 25.24 21.55
N SER A 185 -5.53 25.09 22.48
CA SER A 185 -5.60 23.88 23.33
C SER A 185 -6.78 22.93 23.06
N ALA A 186 -7.72 23.29 22.17
CA ALA A 186 -8.87 22.45 21.85
C ALA A 186 -8.57 21.54 20.64
N GLU A 187 -8.62 20.22 20.84
CA GLU A 187 -8.48 19.23 19.77
C GLU A 187 -9.47 19.51 18.62
N PRO A 188 -9.05 19.32 17.36
CA PRO A 188 -9.93 19.53 16.21
C PRO A 188 -11.13 18.57 16.29
N LYS A 189 -12.32 19.14 16.37
CA LYS A 189 -13.57 18.38 16.36
C LYS A 189 -13.96 18.01 14.95
N ARG A 190 -14.37 16.76 14.77
CA ARG A 190 -14.88 16.20 13.52
C ARG A 190 -16.30 15.72 13.76
N ARG A 191 -17.11 15.65 12.70
CA ARG A 191 -18.52 15.23 12.81
C ARG A 191 -18.71 13.88 12.17
N GLY A 192 -18.97 12.87 12.98
CA GLY A 192 -19.25 11.51 12.51
C GLY A 192 -20.61 11.09 13.00
N ASP A 193 -21.29 10.27 12.22
CA ASP A 193 -22.45 9.56 12.74
C ASP A 193 -22.00 8.54 13.78
N ALA A 194 -22.87 8.26 14.74
CA ALA A 194 -22.56 7.39 15.87
C ALA A 194 -22.20 5.95 15.43
N LEU A 195 -22.70 5.48 14.28
CA LEU A 195 -22.50 4.12 13.80
C LEU A 195 -21.10 3.94 13.23
N SER A 196 -20.67 4.80 12.30
CA SER A 196 -19.34 4.75 11.70
C SER A 196 -18.25 5.04 12.74
N ALA A 197 -18.54 5.93 13.70
CA ALA A 197 -17.68 6.15 14.85
C ALA A 197 -17.52 4.92 15.75
N LEU A 198 -18.60 4.19 16.00
CA LEU A 198 -18.59 2.93 16.74
C LEU A 198 -17.85 1.84 15.97
N GLY A 199 -18.08 1.70 14.65
CA GLY A 199 -17.36 0.77 13.78
C GLY A 199 -15.85 1.01 13.80
N TYR A 200 -15.42 2.27 13.68
CA TYR A 200 -14.01 2.64 13.84
C TYR A 200 -13.47 2.30 15.23
N GLN A 201 -14.19 2.65 16.30
CA GLN A 201 -13.76 2.32 17.67
C GLN A 201 -13.63 0.81 17.88
N LEU A 202 -14.57 0.02 17.35
CA LEU A 202 -14.53 -1.44 17.39
C LEU A 202 -13.33 -1.99 16.62
N LEU A 203 -12.99 -1.43 15.46
CA LEU A 203 -11.76 -1.77 14.74
C LEU A 203 -10.49 -1.37 15.52
N THR A 204 -10.48 -0.21 16.17
CA THR A 204 -9.33 0.17 17.01
C THR A 204 -9.11 -0.78 18.19
N VAL A 205 -10.19 -1.32 18.75
CA VAL A 205 -10.13 -2.28 19.86
C VAL A 205 -9.84 -3.71 19.39
N GLY A 206 -10.46 -4.14 18.28
CA GLY A 206 -10.38 -5.51 17.75
C GLY A 206 -9.14 -5.79 16.91
N ALA A 207 -8.66 -4.81 16.14
CA ALA A 207 -7.50 -4.92 15.25
C ALA A 207 -6.24 -4.22 15.78
N ASN A 208 -6.29 -3.71 17.02
CA ASN A 208 -5.18 -2.97 17.66
C ASN A 208 -4.63 -1.84 16.77
N PHE A 209 -5.54 -1.12 16.10
CA PHE A 209 -5.19 -0.02 15.21
C PHE A 209 -4.41 1.06 16.00
N PRO A 210 -3.27 1.57 15.50
CA PRO A 210 -2.52 2.58 16.22
C PRO A 210 -3.36 3.84 16.40
N LYS A 211 -3.70 4.16 17.66
CA LYS A 211 -4.60 5.24 18.09
C LYS A 211 -4.26 6.65 17.55
N ALA A 212 -3.08 6.84 16.97
CA ALA A 212 -2.62 8.11 16.42
C ALA A 212 -1.52 7.89 15.37
N SER A 213 -1.86 7.24 14.26
CA SER A 213 -0.99 7.31 13.07
C SER A 213 -1.05 8.71 12.46
N LYS A 214 0.10 9.33 12.20
CA LYS A 214 0.18 10.56 11.37
C LYS A 214 -0.20 10.29 9.90
N GLN A 215 -0.29 9.03 9.52
CA GLN A 215 -0.51 8.57 8.15
C GLN A 215 -1.91 7.95 8.02
N ALA A 216 -2.60 8.34 6.94
CA ALA A 216 -3.85 7.73 6.53
C ALA A 216 -3.59 6.26 6.12
N PRO A 217 -4.29 5.28 6.71
CA PRO A 217 -4.20 3.90 6.27
C PRO A 217 -4.87 3.70 4.91
N ILE A 218 -4.52 2.60 4.26
CA ILE A 218 -5.35 2.00 3.20
C ILE A 218 -6.09 0.82 3.82
N TYR A 219 -7.39 0.71 3.57
CA TYR A 219 -8.23 -0.36 4.08
C TYR A 219 -8.35 -1.48 3.05
N LEU A 220 -7.98 -2.68 3.47
CA LEU A 220 -8.16 -3.91 2.72
C LEU A 220 -9.33 -4.69 3.31
N HIS A 221 -10.40 -4.81 2.55
CA HIS A 221 -11.57 -5.58 2.90
C HIS A 221 -11.50 -6.92 2.19
N PHE A 222 -11.35 -8.02 2.92
CA PHE A 222 -11.51 -9.37 2.38
C PHE A 222 -12.91 -9.89 2.61
N ALA A 223 -13.40 -10.71 1.69
CA ALA A 223 -14.62 -11.47 1.85
C ALA A 223 -14.45 -12.91 1.35
N LEU A 224 -14.99 -13.84 2.14
CA LEU A 224 -15.25 -15.20 1.71
C LEU A 224 -16.30 -15.19 0.59
N PRO A 225 -16.13 -16.00 -0.47
CA PRO A 225 -17.15 -16.15 -1.51
C PRO A 225 -18.52 -16.51 -0.93
N ARG A 226 -19.59 -16.04 -1.57
CA ARG A 226 -20.96 -16.38 -1.16
C ARG A 226 -21.17 -17.90 -1.16
N GLY A 227 -21.74 -18.42 -0.08
CA GLY A 227 -21.93 -19.87 0.09
C GLY A 227 -20.71 -20.64 0.61
N SER A 228 -19.66 -19.95 1.07
CA SER A 228 -18.51 -20.58 1.72
C SER A 228 -18.91 -21.49 2.89
N SER A 229 -18.23 -22.62 3.02
CA SER A 229 -18.47 -23.58 4.09
C SER A 229 -17.98 -23.08 5.44
N ALA A 230 -18.55 -23.63 6.53
CA ALA A 230 -18.06 -23.36 7.89
C ALA A 230 -16.58 -23.72 8.07
N GLU A 231 -16.11 -24.73 7.32
CA GLU A 231 -14.71 -25.17 7.35
C GLU A 231 -13.77 -24.15 6.71
N LEU A 232 -14.15 -23.55 5.57
CA LEU A 232 -13.38 -22.47 4.95
C LEU A 232 -13.32 -21.24 5.87
N GLN A 233 -14.42 -20.93 6.55
CA GLN A 233 -14.44 -19.87 7.56
C GLN A 233 -13.52 -20.18 8.75
N ARG A 234 -13.44 -21.44 9.19
CA ARG A 234 -12.53 -21.89 10.24
C ARG A 234 -11.06 -21.74 9.81
N ILE A 235 -10.72 -22.17 8.60
CA ILE A 235 -9.36 -22.03 8.02
C ILE A 235 -8.98 -20.55 7.94
N TRP A 236 -9.87 -19.71 7.44
CA TRP A 236 -9.68 -18.26 7.35
C TRP A 236 -9.39 -17.62 8.71
N LYS A 237 -10.21 -17.94 9.72
CA LYS A 237 -10.01 -17.49 11.11
C LYS A 237 -8.66 -17.90 11.65
N GLN A 238 -8.28 -19.16 11.46
CA GLN A 238 -6.99 -19.68 11.94
C GLN A 238 -5.81 -19.03 11.23
N PHE A 239 -5.91 -18.79 9.92
CA PHE A 239 -4.89 -18.09 9.18
C PHE A 239 -4.65 -16.69 9.76
N LEU A 240 -5.69 -15.87 9.87
CA LEU A 240 -5.57 -14.51 10.39
C LEU A 240 -5.06 -14.46 11.83
N GLN A 241 -5.50 -15.39 12.69
CA GLN A 241 -5.00 -15.50 14.06
C GLN A 241 -3.52 -15.82 14.10
N ARG A 242 -3.07 -16.86 13.39
CA ARG A 242 -1.64 -17.23 13.31
C ARG A 242 -0.79 -16.10 12.76
N THR A 243 -1.29 -15.38 11.75
CA THR A 243 -0.57 -14.22 11.24
C THR A 243 -0.51 -13.10 12.29
N ALA A 244 -1.60 -12.83 13.01
CA ALA A 244 -1.62 -11.82 14.08
C ALA A 244 -0.70 -12.17 15.26
N GLU A 245 -0.54 -13.46 15.59
CA GLU A 245 0.40 -13.98 16.62
C GLU A 245 1.86 -13.63 16.30
N THR A 246 2.19 -13.33 15.04
CA THR A 246 3.53 -12.85 14.66
C THR A 246 3.88 -11.54 15.39
N ASN A 247 2.89 -10.73 15.77
CA ASN A 247 3.10 -9.54 16.58
C ASN A 247 1.90 -9.17 17.47
N GLU A 248 1.90 -9.69 18.70
CA GLU A 248 0.83 -9.48 19.68
C GLU A 248 0.60 -8.01 20.08
N ASP A 249 1.61 -7.14 19.93
CA ASP A 249 1.55 -5.75 20.39
C ASP A 249 1.49 -4.71 19.26
N GLY A 250 1.58 -5.13 18.00
CA GLY A 250 1.68 -4.19 16.87
C GLY A 250 1.12 -4.70 15.55
N THR A 251 1.63 -4.11 14.46
CA THR A 251 1.30 -4.49 13.08
C THR A 251 2.16 -5.66 12.60
N VAL A 252 1.70 -6.36 11.57
CA VAL A 252 2.46 -7.43 10.91
C VAL A 252 2.83 -6.96 9.52
N THR A 253 4.13 -6.85 9.24
CA THR A 253 4.64 -6.48 7.91
C THR A 253 5.09 -7.72 7.15
N VAL A 254 5.55 -7.54 5.92
CA VAL A 254 6.10 -8.61 5.08
C VAL A 254 7.59 -8.35 4.85
N ASP A 255 8.37 -9.43 4.75
CA ASP A 255 9.74 -9.35 4.25
C ASP A 255 9.75 -8.87 2.80
N GLU A 256 10.01 -7.58 2.61
CA GLU A 256 10.05 -6.99 1.27
C GLU A 256 11.08 -7.66 0.35
N LEU A 257 12.21 -8.12 0.88
CA LEU A 257 13.22 -8.77 0.04
C LEU A 257 12.69 -10.08 -0.54
N GLN A 258 12.08 -10.92 0.29
CA GLN A 258 11.51 -12.19 -0.15
C GLN A 258 10.28 -11.98 -1.04
N LEU A 259 9.47 -10.97 -0.73
CA LEU A 259 8.30 -10.62 -1.55
C LEU A 259 8.70 -10.17 -2.96
N TYR A 260 9.69 -9.27 -3.08
CA TYR A 260 10.06 -8.69 -4.38
C TYR A 260 11.05 -9.53 -5.19
N ARG A 261 11.83 -10.39 -4.54
CA ARG A 261 12.78 -11.27 -5.22
C ARG A 261 12.19 -12.62 -5.55
N ASP A 262 11.51 -13.24 -4.59
CA ASP A 262 11.10 -14.64 -4.65
C ASP A 262 9.57 -14.79 -4.75
N ASN A 263 8.81 -13.68 -4.75
CA ASN A 263 7.35 -13.65 -4.71
C ASN A 263 6.77 -14.45 -3.53
N GLN A 264 7.48 -14.47 -2.39
CA GLN A 264 7.05 -15.18 -1.19
C GLN A 264 6.58 -14.23 -0.10
N ILE A 265 5.39 -14.47 0.45
CA ILE A 265 4.91 -13.74 1.63
C ILE A 265 5.51 -14.38 2.88
N VAL A 266 6.41 -13.66 3.54
CA VAL A 266 6.88 -14.01 4.88
C VAL A 266 6.59 -12.88 5.83
N PHE A 267 5.72 -13.16 6.80
CA PHE A 267 5.27 -12.19 7.78
C PHE A 267 6.35 -11.92 8.84
N LYS A 268 6.50 -10.66 9.23
CA LYS A 268 7.45 -10.18 10.24
C LYS A 268 6.79 -9.20 11.19
N ALA A 269 7.23 -9.23 12.44
CA ALA A 269 6.78 -8.27 13.45
C ALA A 269 7.27 -6.85 13.11
N ASN A 270 6.38 -5.87 13.21
CA ASN A 270 6.74 -4.46 13.09
C ASN A 270 5.86 -3.59 14.00
N LYS A 271 6.46 -2.60 14.66
CA LYS A 271 5.73 -1.77 15.64
C LYS A 271 4.71 -0.81 15.01
N VAL A 272 4.95 -0.33 13.79
CA VAL A 272 4.21 0.82 13.22
C VAL A 272 3.73 0.58 11.78
N VAL A 273 4.50 -0.15 10.98
CA VAL A 273 4.27 -0.34 9.54
C VAL A 273 3.82 -1.77 9.28
N GLY A 274 2.73 -1.95 8.55
CA GLY A 274 2.21 -3.25 8.14
C GLY A 274 0.69 -3.36 8.25
N LEU A 275 0.20 -4.59 8.24
CA LEU A 275 -1.20 -4.98 8.44
C LEU A 275 -1.57 -4.91 9.93
N ALA A 276 -2.61 -4.15 10.26
CA ALA A 276 -3.25 -4.20 11.58
C ALA A 276 -4.30 -5.33 11.59
N LEU A 277 -3.87 -6.54 11.89
CA LEU A 277 -4.71 -7.74 11.84
C LEU A 277 -5.65 -7.84 13.05
N PRO A 278 -6.87 -8.37 12.89
CA PRO A 278 -7.78 -8.63 13.99
C PRO A 278 -7.18 -9.67 14.94
N LYS A 279 -7.02 -9.30 16.22
CA LYS A 279 -6.46 -10.18 17.26
C LYS A 279 -7.54 -11.01 17.96
N ARG A 280 -8.79 -10.56 17.84
CA ARG A 280 -9.94 -11.15 18.50
C ARG A 280 -10.76 -11.98 17.50
N PRO A 281 -10.93 -13.30 17.71
CA PRO A 281 -11.69 -14.18 16.83
C PRO A 281 -13.11 -13.69 16.53
N GLU A 282 -13.72 -12.97 17.48
CA GLU A 282 -15.08 -12.44 17.41
C GLU A 282 -15.23 -11.33 16.37
N PHE A 283 -14.12 -10.78 15.87
CA PHE A 283 -14.10 -9.76 14.82
C PHE A 283 -13.82 -10.34 13.43
N ILE A 284 -13.69 -11.66 13.32
CA ILE A 284 -13.44 -12.36 12.07
C ILE A 284 -14.71 -13.13 11.71
N HIS A 285 -15.42 -12.73 10.65
CA HIS A 285 -16.52 -13.55 10.09
C HIS A 285 -16.30 -13.82 8.61
N SER A 286 -17.32 -13.63 7.77
CA SER A 286 -17.20 -13.80 6.32
C SER A 286 -16.40 -12.68 5.68
N THR A 287 -16.33 -11.51 6.32
CA THR A 287 -15.59 -10.36 5.84
C THR A 287 -14.57 -9.90 6.89
N VAL A 288 -13.49 -9.26 6.47
CA VAL A 288 -12.51 -8.69 7.41
C VAL A 288 -11.96 -7.42 6.83
N THR A 289 -11.97 -6.36 7.62
CA THR A 289 -11.31 -5.09 7.30
C THR A 289 -9.94 -5.06 7.96
N ILE A 290 -8.89 -4.91 7.16
CA ILE A 290 -7.48 -4.88 7.60
C ILE A 290 -6.90 -3.52 7.19
N PRO A 291 -6.64 -2.62 8.15
CA PRO A 291 -5.91 -1.39 7.86
C PRO A 291 -4.43 -1.67 7.56
N ILE A 292 -3.90 -1.02 6.53
CA ILE A 292 -2.52 -1.16 6.07
C ILE A 292 -1.78 0.18 6.19
N LEU A 293 -0.62 0.16 6.83
CA LEU A 293 0.24 1.31 7.04
C LEU A 293 1.61 1.06 6.40
N TRP A 294 2.09 1.95 5.55
CA TRP A 294 3.37 1.78 4.83
C TRP A 294 4.50 2.71 5.28
N GLY A 295 4.31 3.48 6.34
CA GLY A 295 5.31 4.46 6.76
C GLY A 295 5.37 5.63 5.78
N ASP A 296 6.53 6.29 5.72
CA ASP A 296 6.74 7.50 4.93
C ASP A 296 6.90 7.18 3.42
N VAL A 297 5.81 6.74 2.81
CA VAL A 297 5.70 6.50 1.37
C VAL A 297 4.57 7.35 0.80
N ASN A 298 4.70 7.70 -0.48
CA ASN A 298 3.62 8.40 -1.17
C ASN A 298 2.39 7.48 -1.36
N ASN A 299 1.20 8.07 -1.54
CA ASN A 299 -0.05 7.33 -1.66
C ASN A 299 -0.06 6.33 -2.84
N SER A 300 0.61 6.66 -3.95
CA SER A 300 0.70 5.79 -5.13
C SER A 300 1.49 4.52 -4.85
N VAL A 301 2.62 4.64 -4.16
CA VAL A 301 3.45 3.51 -3.72
C VAL A 301 2.71 2.70 -2.67
N ALA A 302 2.08 3.37 -1.69
CA ALA A 302 1.24 2.70 -0.69
C ALA A 302 0.15 1.86 -1.37
N LEU A 303 -0.53 2.41 -2.39
CA LEU A 303 -1.55 1.71 -3.17
C LEU A 303 -0.97 0.49 -3.90
N ILE A 304 0.15 0.65 -4.61
CA ILE A 304 0.82 -0.44 -5.34
C ILE A 304 1.23 -1.57 -4.38
N LYS A 305 1.86 -1.23 -3.25
CA LYS A 305 2.27 -2.21 -2.24
C LYS A 305 1.07 -2.92 -1.61
N SER A 306 0.04 -2.17 -1.23
CA SER A 306 -1.19 -2.72 -0.66
C SER A 306 -1.92 -3.63 -1.66
N LEU A 307 -2.05 -3.21 -2.92
CA LEU A 307 -2.70 -4.01 -3.96
C LEU A 307 -1.92 -5.28 -4.25
N ARG A 308 -0.59 -5.18 -4.33
CA ARG A 308 0.27 -6.35 -4.48
C ARG A 308 0.01 -7.35 -3.34
N LEU A 309 0.10 -6.90 -2.10
CA LEU A 309 -0.12 -7.76 -0.94
C LEU A 309 -1.54 -8.35 -0.92
N ALA A 310 -2.54 -7.53 -1.25
CA ALA A 310 -3.93 -7.98 -1.34
C ALA A 310 -4.10 -9.08 -2.38
N LEU A 311 -3.53 -8.94 -3.58
CA LEU A 311 -3.61 -9.95 -4.64
C LEU A 311 -2.88 -11.24 -4.29
N GLU A 312 -1.68 -11.15 -3.71
CA GLU A 312 -0.93 -12.34 -3.26
C GLU A 312 -1.71 -13.12 -2.21
N MET A 313 -2.31 -12.43 -1.23
CA MET A 313 -3.16 -13.07 -0.22
C MET A 313 -4.48 -13.58 -0.79
N ALA A 314 -5.12 -12.81 -1.68
CA ALA A 314 -6.39 -13.16 -2.31
C ALA A 314 -6.27 -14.40 -3.20
N LEU A 315 -5.15 -14.57 -3.89
CA LEU A 315 -4.91 -15.64 -4.86
C LEU A 315 -4.12 -16.83 -4.26
N ALA A 316 -3.69 -16.75 -3.00
CA ALA A 316 -2.92 -17.82 -2.34
C ALA A 316 -3.67 -19.16 -2.22
N LEU A 317 -5.01 -19.13 -2.21
CA LEU A 317 -5.86 -20.33 -2.25
C LEU A 317 -6.54 -20.41 -3.61
N ASP A 318 -6.74 -21.64 -4.12
CA ASP A 318 -7.41 -21.86 -5.41
C ASP A 318 -8.78 -21.19 -5.49
N ILE A 319 -9.55 -21.28 -4.41
CA ILE A 319 -10.88 -20.68 -4.25
C ILE A 319 -10.80 -19.14 -4.30
N GLY A 320 -9.71 -18.59 -3.76
CA GLY A 320 -9.44 -17.18 -3.61
C GLY A 320 -10.40 -16.42 -2.70
N PHE A 321 -9.97 -15.23 -2.29
CA PHE A 321 -10.77 -14.31 -1.48
C PHE A 321 -11.14 -13.09 -2.31
N LEU A 322 -12.41 -12.69 -2.23
CA LEU A 322 -12.84 -11.43 -2.83
C LEU A 322 -12.22 -10.29 -2.02
N PHE A 323 -11.81 -9.22 -2.68
CA PHE A 323 -11.24 -8.08 -1.97
C PHE A 323 -11.69 -6.72 -2.50
N VAL A 324 -11.76 -5.75 -1.59
CA VAL A 324 -11.87 -4.33 -1.92
C VAL A 324 -10.72 -3.59 -1.24
N LEU A 325 -9.98 -2.79 -2.00
CA LEU A 325 -8.93 -1.92 -1.49
C LEU A 325 -9.39 -0.46 -1.62
N SER A 326 -9.53 0.24 -0.50
CA SER A 326 -10.00 1.63 -0.49
C SER A 326 -9.20 2.51 0.49
N ALA A 327 -9.16 3.81 0.21
CA ALA A 327 -8.67 4.80 1.17
C ALA A 327 -9.73 5.13 2.24
N SER A 328 -10.97 4.67 2.05
CA SER A 328 -12.08 4.87 2.97
C SER A 328 -12.35 3.60 3.75
N LEU A 329 -12.68 3.75 5.02
CA LEU A 329 -13.12 2.63 5.86
C LEU A 329 -14.46 2.05 5.40
N GLU A 330 -15.34 2.90 4.88
CA GLU A 330 -16.63 2.49 4.36
C GLU A 330 -16.53 2.19 2.87
N ILE A 331 -17.07 1.02 2.50
CA ILE A 331 -17.17 0.57 1.12
C ILE A 331 -18.61 0.20 0.80
N GLU A 332 -18.97 0.32 -0.47
CA GLU A 332 -20.20 -0.27 -0.97
C GLU A 332 -20.09 -1.81 -0.91
N PRO A 333 -21.06 -2.53 -0.30
CA PRO A 333 -21.01 -3.98 -0.12
C PRO A 333 -21.30 -4.76 -1.42
N SER A 334 -20.55 -4.49 -2.50
CA SER A 334 -20.65 -5.18 -3.78
C SER A 334 -19.53 -6.23 -3.94
N TRP A 335 -19.89 -7.50 -3.85
CA TRP A 335 -18.96 -8.65 -3.97
C TRP A 335 -19.13 -9.41 -5.29
N GLU A 336 -19.53 -8.69 -6.34
CA GLU A 336 -19.78 -9.28 -7.68
C GLU A 336 -18.49 -9.50 -8.47
N LEU A 337 -17.46 -8.71 -8.17
CA LEU A 337 -16.12 -8.79 -8.75
C LEU A 337 -15.18 -9.52 -7.80
N PHE A 338 -14.11 -10.10 -8.35
CA PHE A 338 -13.07 -10.73 -7.53
C PHE A 338 -12.26 -9.70 -6.75
N GLY A 339 -11.85 -8.61 -7.41
CA GLY A 339 -11.12 -7.51 -6.79
C GLY A 339 -11.68 -6.16 -7.20
N ARG A 340 -11.78 -5.22 -6.26
CA ARG A 340 -12.10 -3.81 -6.52
C ARG A 340 -11.07 -2.92 -5.84
N VAL A 341 -10.59 -1.91 -6.54
CA VAL A 341 -9.63 -0.93 -6.03
C VAL A 341 -10.18 0.46 -6.30
N GLU A 342 -10.33 1.25 -5.25
CA GLU A 342 -10.87 2.59 -5.33
C GLU A 342 -9.76 3.64 -5.33
N GLY A 343 -10.00 4.74 -6.05
CA GLY A 343 -9.08 5.89 -6.04
C GLY A 343 -7.76 5.65 -6.78
N ILE A 344 -7.71 4.76 -7.78
CA ILE A 344 -6.53 4.60 -8.65
C ILE A 344 -6.22 5.92 -9.36
N PRO A 345 -5.02 6.51 -9.16
CA PRO A 345 -4.60 7.68 -9.92
C PRO A 345 -4.55 7.38 -11.42
N SER A 346 -4.94 8.34 -12.26
CA SER A 346 -4.92 8.18 -13.73
C SER A 346 -3.55 7.76 -14.27
N THR A 347 -2.47 8.18 -13.62
CA THR A 347 -1.09 7.79 -13.97
C THR A 347 -0.78 6.30 -13.77
N LEU A 348 -1.56 5.59 -12.94
CA LEU A 348 -1.40 4.16 -12.67
C LEU A 348 -2.43 3.29 -13.39
N GLN A 349 -3.46 3.88 -14.00
CA GLN A 349 -4.48 3.13 -14.74
C GLN A 349 -3.91 2.27 -15.89
N PRO A 350 -2.88 2.67 -16.65
CA PRO A 350 -2.29 1.79 -17.66
C PRO A 350 -1.73 0.48 -17.07
N LEU A 351 -1.19 0.56 -15.85
CA LEU A 351 -0.68 -0.59 -15.11
C LEU A 351 -1.82 -1.42 -14.49
N LEU A 352 -2.74 -0.74 -13.80
CA LEU A 352 -3.73 -1.34 -12.90
C LEU A 352 -5.14 -1.46 -13.52
N SER A 353 -5.36 -1.01 -14.75
CA SER A 353 -6.66 -0.92 -15.41
C SER A 353 -7.67 -0.07 -14.61
N SER A 354 -8.96 -0.36 -14.77
CA SER A 354 -10.10 0.31 -14.12
C SER A 354 -10.19 0.10 -12.60
N GLY A 355 -9.38 -0.79 -12.03
CA GLY A 355 -9.49 -1.20 -10.63
C GLY A 355 -10.59 -2.22 -10.36
N GLN A 356 -11.19 -2.81 -11.40
CA GLN A 356 -12.18 -3.87 -11.29
C GLN A 356 -11.62 -5.14 -11.93
N TYR A 357 -11.49 -6.20 -11.13
CA TYR A 357 -10.79 -7.42 -11.53
C TYR A 357 -11.69 -8.64 -11.42
N LEU A 358 -11.63 -9.47 -12.46
CA LEU A 358 -12.19 -10.81 -12.49
C LEU A 358 -11.06 -11.85 -12.45
N ARG A 359 -11.42 -13.09 -12.10
CA ARG A 359 -10.53 -14.26 -12.19
C ARG A 359 -10.48 -14.76 -13.63
N GLU A 360 -9.32 -15.25 -14.07
CA GLU A 360 -9.16 -15.85 -15.41
C GLU A 360 -10.16 -16.97 -15.74
N GLY A 361 -10.54 -17.77 -14.73
CA GLY A 361 -11.52 -18.84 -14.87
C GLY A 361 -12.96 -18.37 -15.11
N ASN A 362 -13.26 -17.11 -14.77
CA ASN A 362 -14.62 -16.56 -14.82
C ASN A 362 -14.88 -15.73 -16.09
N ILE A 363 -13.90 -15.61 -16.97
CA ILE A 363 -13.97 -14.76 -18.16
C ILE A 363 -14.19 -15.62 -19.41
N SER A 364 -15.17 -15.25 -20.23
CA SER A 364 -15.42 -15.91 -21.52
C SER A 364 -14.21 -15.72 -22.46
N LYS A 365 -14.00 -16.65 -23.41
CA LYS A 365 -12.87 -16.53 -24.36
C LYS A 365 -12.88 -15.22 -25.17
N GLN A 366 -14.05 -14.59 -25.34
CA GLN A 366 -14.20 -13.33 -26.07
C GLN A 366 -13.85 -12.11 -25.20
N ASP A 367 -14.19 -12.13 -23.91
CA ASP A 367 -13.93 -11.04 -22.97
C ASP A 367 -12.46 -10.96 -22.51
N ARG A 368 -11.70 -12.07 -22.65
CA ARG A 368 -10.26 -12.15 -22.33
C ARG A 368 -9.39 -11.12 -23.08
N ARG A 369 -9.88 -10.58 -24.20
CA ARG A 369 -9.14 -9.57 -24.97
C ARG A 369 -9.37 -8.14 -24.47
N GLN A 370 -10.37 -7.90 -23.63
CA GLN A 370 -10.79 -6.55 -23.25
C GLN A 370 -10.65 -6.27 -21.75
N GLN A 371 -10.67 -7.30 -20.90
CA GLN A 371 -10.56 -7.14 -19.45
C GLN A 371 -9.25 -7.69 -18.90
N VAL A 372 -8.60 -6.88 -18.07
CA VAL A 372 -7.40 -7.27 -17.32
C VAL A 372 -7.82 -8.06 -16.07
N THR A 373 -7.23 -9.24 -15.87
CA THR A 373 -7.57 -10.13 -14.76
C THR A 373 -6.80 -9.79 -13.48
N ALA A 374 -7.24 -10.34 -12.35
CA ALA A 374 -6.52 -10.20 -11.09
C ALA A 374 -5.12 -10.83 -11.17
N GLU A 375 -5.00 -11.98 -11.84
CA GLU A 375 -3.75 -12.69 -12.09
C GLU A 375 -2.78 -11.86 -12.95
N GLN A 376 -3.27 -11.25 -14.03
CA GLN A 376 -2.47 -10.36 -14.88
C GLN A 376 -1.98 -9.12 -14.13
N VAL A 377 -2.81 -8.52 -13.29
CA VAL A 377 -2.39 -7.38 -12.45
C VAL A 377 -1.33 -7.81 -11.46
N LEU A 378 -1.49 -8.99 -10.84
CA LEU A 378 -0.49 -9.53 -9.94
C LEU A 378 0.85 -9.75 -10.65
N GLU A 379 0.83 -10.38 -11.82
CA GLU A 379 2.03 -10.62 -12.65
C GLU A 379 2.73 -9.29 -13.02
N ARG A 380 1.99 -8.28 -13.47
CA ARG A 380 2.55 -6.94 -13.74
C ARG A 380 3.25 -6.35 -12.51
N LEU A 381 2.63 -6.49 -11.33
CA LEU A 381 3.23 -6.04 -10.07
C LEU A 381 4.45 -6.89 -9.67
N GLN A 382 4.49 -8.19 -10.01
CA GLN A 382 5.65 -9.10 -9.82
C GLN A 382 6.83 -8.65 -10.63
N CYS A 383 6.61 -8.42 -11.92
CA CYS A 383 7.63 -7.90 -12.80
C CYS A 383 8.18 -6.55 -12.31
N LEU A 384 7.31 -5.59 -11.97
CA LEU A 384 7.75 -4.28 -11.44
C LEU A 384 8.57 -4.41 -10.16
N GLY A 385 8.13 -5.29 -9.25
CA GLY A 385 8.84 -5.62 -8.03
C GLY A 385 10.26 -6.09 -8.29
N GLN A 386 10.39 -7.16 -9.08
CA GLN A 386 11.66 -7.77 -9.47
C GLN A 386 12.58 -6.78 -10.20
N LEU A 387 12.02 -5.97 -11.11
CA LEU A 387 12.76 -4.93 -11.81
C LEU A 387 13.32 -3.89 -10.85
N SER A 388 12.50 -3.40 -9.90
CA SER A 388 12.91 -2.36 -8.94
C SER A 388 14.08 -2.81 -8.06
N VAL A 389 14.06 -4.03 -7.54
CA VAL A 389 15.15 -4.57 -6.69
C VAL A 389 16.37 -5.00 -7.50
N ALA A 390 16.23 -5.24 -8.80
CA ALA A 390 17.35 -5.56 -9.68
C ALA A 390 18.21 -4.34 -10.03
N VAL A 391 17.61 -3.14 -10.10
CA VAL A 391 18.30 -1.91 -10.55
C VAL A 391 18.52 -0.87 -9.45
N ALA A 392 17.73 -0.89 -8.37
CA ALA A 392 17.81 0.09 -7.29
C ALA A 392 18.20 -0.54 -5.95
N SER A 393 18.92 0.23 -5.13
CA SER A 393 19.17 -0.13 -3.73
C SER A 393 17.88 -0.16 -2.91
N LEU A 394 17.87 -0.93 -1.81
CA LEU A 394 16.68 -1.10 -0.97
C LEU A 394 16.10 0.21 -0.41
N GLN A 395 16.95 1.21 -0.20
CA GLN A 395 16.52 2.53 0.28
C GLN A 395 15.76 3.33 -0.78
N LYS A 396 16.05 3.13 -2.06
CA LYS A 396 15.47 3.89 -3.19
C LYS A 396 14.52 3.05 -4.04
N LYS A 397 14.27 1.79 -3.67
CA LYS A 397 13.43 0.87 -4.43
C LYS A 397 12.01 1.42 -4.61
N ASP A 398 11.48 2.14 -3.61
CA ASP A 398 10.12 2.68 -3.66
C ASP A 398 9.99 3.84 -4.66
N ASP A 399 11.03 4.67 -4.79
CA ASP A 399 11.12 5.69 -5.84
C ASP A 399 11.22 5.05 -7.23
N CYS A 400 12.04 4.00 -7.35
CA CYS A 400 12.18 3.25 -8.59
C CYS A 400 10.88 2.56 -9.00
N LEU A 401 10.20 1.92 -8.05
CA LEU A 401 8.89 1.29 -8.24
C LEU A 401 7.86 2.30 -8.74
N TYR A 402 7.83 3.50 -8.14
CA TYR A 402 6.94 4.58 -8.56
C TYR A 402 7.24 5.05 -10.00
N ASP A 403 8.52 5.28 -10.32
CA ASP A 403 8.94 5.70 -11.67
C ASP A 403 8.57 4.66 -12.73
N LEU A 404 8.80 3.37 -12.45
CA LEU A 404 8.45 2.28 -13.35
C LEU A 404 6.94 2.16 -13.53
N ALA A 405 6.17 2.21 -12.44
CA ALA A 405 4.72 2.14 -12.48
C ALA A 405 4.10 3.29 -13.30
N ARG A 406 4.62 4.51 -13.17
CA ARG A 406 4.18 5.68 -13.96
C ARG A 406 4.50 5.53 -15.45
N SER A 407 5.58 4.82 -15.78
CA SER A 407 6.03 4.63 -17.15
C SER A 407 5.19 3.61 -17.92
N ALA A 408 4.30 2.86 -17.25
CA ALA A 408 3.37 1.95 -17.90
C ALA A 408 2.43 2.64 -18.90
N ASN A 409 2.21 3.95 -18.79
CA ASN A 409 1.45 4.73 -19.78
C ASN A 409 2.10 4.75 -21.17
N ARG A 410 3.43 4.59 -21.22
CA ARG A 410 4.22 4.49 -22.45
C ARG A 410 5.21 3.36 -22.25
N PRO A 411 4.82 2.09 -22.49
CA PRO A 411 5.58 0.92 -22.07
C PRO A 411 7.07 0.95 -22.44
N LEU A 412 7.43 1.49 -23.61
CA LEU A 412 8.83 1.64 -24.02
C LEU A 412 9.66 2.53 -23.09
N GLU A 413 9.07 3.53 -22.41
CA GLU A 413 9.77 4.39 -21.44
C GLU A 413 10.34 3.59 -20.26
N ILE A 414 9.83 2.38 -20.00
CA ILE A 414 10.38 1.48 -18.98
C ILE A 414 11.86 1.18 -19.25
N TYR A 415 12.27 0.99 -20.50
CA TYR A 415 13.68 0.80 -20.86
C TYR A 415 14.55 1.99 -20.39
N HIS A 416 14.07 3.20 -20.62
CA HIS A 416 14.78 4.41 -20.24
C HIS A 416 14.83 4.59 -18.71
N VAL A 417 13.74 4.32 -18.00
CA VAL A 417 13.71 4.40 -16.54
C VAL A 417 14.68 3.39 -15.92
N LEU A 418 14.69 2.15 -16.40
CA LEU A 418 15.64 1.12 -15.94
C LEU A 418 17.08 1.53 -16.17
N LEU A 419 17.41 2.00 -17.39
CA LEU A 419 18.75 2.47 -17.72
C LEU A 419 19.17 3.67 -16.86
N ARG A 420 18.26 4.63 -16.64
CA ARG A 420 18.50 5.81 -15.80
C ARG A 420 18.80 5.44 -14.35
N TRP A 421 18.04 4.50 -13.78
CA TRP A 421 18.26 4.03 -12.41
C TRP A 421 19.58 3.28 -12.27
N LEU A 422 19.87 2.40 -13.23
CA LEU A 422 21.11 1.64 -13.25
C LEU A 422 22.34 2.55 -13.34
N LEU A 423 22.31 3.60 -14.16
CA LEU A 423 23.38 4.60 -14.25
C LEU A 423 23.47 5.53 -13.03
N ARG A 424 22.38 5.68 -12.27
CA ARG A 424 22.34 6.50 -11.04
C ARG A 424 22.95 5.75 -9.86
N GLU A 425 22.77 4.44 -9.80
CA GLU A 425 23.22 3.59 -8.69
C GLU A 425 24.62 3.01 -8.91
N GLN A 426 25.11 2.96 -10.16
CA GLN A 426 26.39 2.34 -10.51
C GLN A 426 27.19 3.24 -11.46
N ASP A 427 28.44 3.56 -11.09
CA ASP A 427 29.34 4.39 -11.91
C ASP A 427 29.81 3.67 -13.19
N ASP A 428 30.08 2.35 -13.10
CA ASP A 428 30.40 1.49 -14.25
C ASP A 428 29.62 0.16 -14.17
N PRO A 429 28.34 0.17 -14.60
CA PRO A 429 27.47 -0.97 -14.43
C PRO A 429 27.85 -2.12 -15.35
N ASN A 430 27.88 -3.34 -14.82
CA ASN A 430 27.90 -4.54 -15.64
C ASN A 430 26.52 -4.77 -16.29
N LEU A 431 26.29 -4.09 -17.42
CA LEU A 431 25.04 -4.14 -18.15
C LEU A 431 24.64 -5.57 -18.53
N GLU A 432 25.60 -6.44 -18.87
CA GLU A 432 25.33 -7.82 -19.31
C GLU A 432 24.74 -8.67 -18.19
N ALA A 433 25.30 -8.56 -16.97
CA ALA A 433 24.84 -9.28 -15.79
C ALA A 433 23.47 -8.77 -15.31
N THR A 434 23.29 -7.45 -15.27
CA THR A 434 22.00 -6.85 -14.88
C THR A 434 20.92 -7.18 -15.90
N TRP A 435 21.25 -7.23 -17.19
CA TRP A 435 20.31 -7.63 -18.25
C TRP A 435 19.74 -9.02 -18.04
N THR A 436 20.58 -9.99 -17.68
CA THR A 436 20.12 -11.36 -17.44
C THR A 436 19.05 -11.40 -16.36
N ARG A 437 19.15 -10.54 -15.35
CA ARG A 437 18.20 -10.47 -14.24
C ARG A 437 16.89 -9.78 -14.62
N ILE A 438 16.95 -8.75 -15.46
CA ILE A 438 15.76 -7.95 -15.79
C ILE A 438 15.03 -8.45 -17.05
N LYS A 439 15.65 -9.27 -17.90
CA LYS A 439 15.10 -9.63 -19.22
C LYS A 439 13.72 -10.27 -19.13
N GLU A 440 13.59 -11.32 -18.34
CA GLU A 440 12.33 -12.06 -18.19
C GLU A 440 11.22 -11.16 -17.61
N PRO A 441 11.38 -10.53 -16.42
CA PRO A 441 10.31 -9.68 -15.89
C PRO A 441 9.98 -8.49 -16.78
N LEU A 442 10.97 -7.92 -17.49
CA LEU A 442 10.71 -6.83 -18.42
C LEU A 442 9.89 -7.31 -19.63
N THR A 443 10.23 -8.46 -20.20
CA THR A 443 9.53 -9.01 -21.37
C THR A 443 8.09 -9.33 -21.02
N THR A 444 7.85 -10.04 -19.94
CA THR A 444 6.49 -10.37 -19.45
C THR A 444 5.67 -9.10 -19.18
N LEU A 445 6.27 -8.09 -18.53
CA LEU A 445 5.59 -6.82 -18.27
C LEU A 445 5.22 -6.08 -19.56
N LEU A 446 6.16 -6.03 -20.52
CA LEU A 446 5.95 -5.35 -21.78
C LEU A 446 4.90 -6.06 -22.64
N GLU A 447 4.95 -7.38 -22.75
CA GLU A 447 3.92 -8.18 -23.46
C GLU A 447 2.53 -7.96 -22.87
N SER A 448 2.43 -7.80 -21.55
CA SER A 448 1.17 -7.51 -20.87
C SER A 448 0.67 -6.07 -21.12
N LEU A 449 1.55 -5.10 -21.35
CA LEU A 449 1.21 -3.67 -21.45
C LEU A 449 1.14 -3.14 -22.89
N MET A 450 1.86 -3.75 -23.83
CA MET A 450 2.05 -3.22 -25.18
C MET A 450 0.84 -3.47 -26.09
N SER A 451 0.63 -2.54 -27.01
CA SER A 451 -0.29 -2.64 -28.13
C SER A 451 0.46 -2.94 -29.43
N GLU A 452 -0.26 -3.31 -30.49
CA GLU A 452 0.31 -3.62 -31.82
C GLU A 452 1.25 -2.52 -32.37
N GLU A 453 1.03 -1.25 -32.02
CA GLU A 453 1.89 -0.13 -32.45
C GLU A 453 3.27 -0.16 -31.76
N HIS A 454 3.31 -0.53 -30.47
CA HIS A 454 4.55 -0.67 -29.72
C HIS A 454 5.38 -1.88 -30.20
N ASP A 455 4.70 -2.92 -30.68
CA ASP A 455 5.34 -4.10 -31.27
C ASP A 455 6.13 -3.73 -32.52
N ARG A 456 5.61 -2.83 -33.37
CA ARG A 456 6.32 -2.36 -34.57
C ARG A 456 7.61 -1.62 -34.24
N VAL A 457 7.58 -0.69 -33.29
CA VAL A 457 8.81 0.02 -32.86
C VAL A 457 9.85 -0.97 -32.35
N SER A 458 9.41 -1.94 -31.54
CA SER A 458 10.29 -2.96 -30.98
C SER A 458 10.90 -3.85 -32.07
N GLN A 459 10.15 -4.20 -33.12
CA GLN A 459 10.64 -4.98 -34.26
C GLN A 459 11.77 -4.26 -35.01
N TYR A 460 11.57 -3.00 -35.40
CA TYR A 460 12.61 -2.22 -36.07
C TYR A 460 13.87 -2.06 -35.22
N LEU A 461 13.72 -1.80 -33.91
CA LEU A 461 14.86 -1.65 -33.01
C LEU A 461 15.60 -2.98 -32.80
N LYS A 462 14.89 -4.11 -32.71
CA LYS A 462 15.49 -5.46 -32.65
C LYS A 462 16.28 -5.77 -33.92
N GLN A 463 15.71 -5.48 -35.10
CA GLN A 463 16.37 -5.69 -36.37
C GLN A 463 17.62 -4.81 -36.52
N ALA A 464 17.51 -3.51 -36.18
CA ALA A 464 18.64 -2.59 -36.19
C ALA A 464 19.75 -3.05 -35.23
N ALA A 465 19.40 -3.46 -34.02
CA ALA A 465 20.34 -4.00 -33.04
C ALA A 465 21.06 -5.26 -33.52
N HIS A 466 20.34 -6.19 -34.15
CA HIS A 466 20.91 -7.40 -34.74
C HIS A 466 21.94 -7.07 -35.83
N ILE A 467 21.58 -6.21 -36.79
CA ILE A 467 22.49 -5.75 -37.86
C ILE A 467 23.72 -5.07 -37.25
N ALA A 468 23.54 -4.23 -36.23
CA ALA A 468 24.63 -3.53 -35.57
C ALA A 468 25.62 -4.47 -34.88
N GLU A 469 25.17 -5.55 -34.23
CA GLU A 469 26.05 -6.51 -33.58
C GLU A 469 26.72 -7.47 -34.58
N VAL A 470 25.98 -8.00 -35.57
CA VAL A 470 26.55 -8.83 -36.67
C VAL A 470 27.61 -8.04 -37.42
N GLY A 471 27.29 -6.80 -37.78
CA GLY A 471 28.21 -5.92 -38.44
C GLY A 471 29.31 -5.40 -37.53
N LYS A 472 29.26 -5.57 -36.20
CA LYS A 472 30.15 -4.90 -35.22
C LYS A 472 30.25 -3.39 -35.50
N LEU A 473 29.11 -2.72 -35.66
CA LEU A 473 29.01 -1.29 -35.98
C LEU A 473 29.33 -0.39 -34.77
N ARG A 474 29.15 -0.91 -33.55
CA ARG A 474 29.52 -0.24 -32.30
C ARG A 474 31.03 -0.06 -32.11
N GLY A 475 31.41 0.84 -31.21
CA GLY A 475 32.78 0.96 -30.72
C GLY A 475 33.26 -0.28 -29.95
N SER A 476 34.58 -0.43 -29.84
CA SER A 476 35.23 -1.56 -29.14
C SER A 476 35.05 -1.53 -27.62
N SER A 477 34.76 -0.36 -27.05
CA SER A 477 34.50 -0.20 -25.61
C SER A 477 33.12 -0.73 -25.20
N PHE A 478 33.04 -1.31 -24.01
CA PHE A 478 31.76 -1.69 -23.39
C PHE A 478 31.00 -0.51 -22.78
N ARG A 479 31.53 0.72 -22.85
CA ARG A 479 30.82 1.91 -22.39
C ARG A 479 29.57 2.18 -23.22
N ARG A 480 28.51 2.67 -22.58
CA ARG A 480 27.24 3.08 -23.22
C ARG A 480 27.46 3.93 -24.46
N THR A 481 28.31 4.96 -24.36
CA THR A 481 28.57 5.91 -25.45
C THR A 481 29.14 5.24 -26.70
N ALA A 482 29.94 4.20 -26.55
CA ALA A 482 30.49 3.43 -27.66
C ALA A 482 29.46 2.46 -28.26
N GLN A 483 28.57 1.90 -27.42
CA GLN A 483 27.51 0.99 -27.87
C GLN A 483 26.36 1.72 -28.60
N ALA A 484 25.97 2.89 -28.10
CA ALA A 484 24.89 3.72 -28.66
C ALA A 484 25.34 4.64 -29.79
N GLU A 485 26.63 4.68 -30.13
CA GLU A 485 27.20 5.58 -31.13
C GLU A 485 26.46 5.56 -32.49
N PRO A 486 26.25 4.41 -33.17
CA PRO A 486 25.57 4.41 -34.47
C PRO A 486 24.14 4.96 -34.39
N PHE A 487 23.42 4.64 -33.31
CA PHE A 487 22.08 5.17 -33.06
C PHE A 487 22.12 6.69 -32.74
N SER A 488 23.14 7.14 -32.03
CA SER A 488 23.33 8.56 -31.69
C SER A 488 23.60 9.41 -32.93
N GLU A 489 24.34 8.88 -33.91
CA GLU A 489 24.57 9.57 -35.19
C GLU A 489 23.28 9.67 -36.02
N PHE A 490 22.42 8.65 -36.00
CA PHE A 490 21.07 8.74 -36.57
C PHE A 490 20.24 9.88 -35.95
N ILE A 491 20.17 9.96 -34.61
CA ILE A 491 19.45 11.05 -33.93
C ILE A 491 20.05 12.42 -34.26
N LYS A 492 21.38 12.54 -34.35
CA LYS A 492 22.05 13.78 -34.75
C LYS A 492 21.72 14.18 -36.18
N ALA A 493 21.70 13.25 -37.12
CA ALA A 493 21.35 13.52 -38.52
C ALA A 493 19.92 14.04 -38.66
N ILE A 494 18.96 13.45 -37.95
CA ILE A 494 17.57 13.93 -37.91
C ILE A 494 17.49 15.34 -37.35
N ARG A 495 18.21 15.64 -36.27
CA ARG A 495 18.24 16.98 -35.66
C ARG A 495 18.90 18.03 -36.55
N ALA A 496 19.94 17.65 -37.29
CA ALA A 496 20.75 18.55 -38.10
C ALA A 496 20.18 18.83 -39.50
N ARG A 497 19.01 18.26 -39.84
CA ARG A 497 18.38 18.44 -41.14
C ARG A 497 18.15 19.93 -41.43
N LYS A 498 18.64 20.38 -42.59
CA LYS A 498 18.31 21.68 -43.15
C LYS A 498 17.00 21.61 -43.93
N SER A 499 16.20 22.67 -43.88
CA SER A 499 14.84 22.71 -44.49
C SER A 499 14.80 22.38 -45.99
N HIS A 500 15.89 22.64 -46.71
CA HIS A 500 16.00 22.39 -48.17
C HIS A 500 16.47 20.98 -48.52
N MET A 501 16.89 20.16 -47.55
CA MET A 501 17.31 18.77 -47.79
C MET A 501 16.12 17.83 -47.62
N ASP A 502 15.98 16.87 -48.53
CA ASP A 502 15.07 15.73 -48.38
C ASP A 502 15.67 14.67 -47.44
N TRP A 503 14.83 13.75 -46.97
CA TRP A 503 15.28 12.71 -46.04
C TRP A 503 16.23 11.72 -46.71
N ASP A 504 16.01 11.41 -48.00
CA ASP A 504 16.88 10.51 -48.76
C ASP A 504 18.33 11.02 -48.81
N THR A 505 18.53 12.33 -49.07
CA THR A 505 19.88 12.92 -49.04
C THR A 505 20.48 12.87 -47.65
N VAL A 506 19.68 13.11 -46.59
CA VAL A 506 20.16 13.05 -45.20
C VAL A 506 20.64 11.64 -44.82
N PHE A 507 19.86 10.60 -45.15
CA PHE A 507 20.23 9.21 -44.86
C PHE A 507 21.41 8.72 -45.71
N ALA A 508 21.46 9.09 -47.00
CA ALA A 508 22.62 8.77 -47.85
C ALA A 508 23.91 9.42 -47.32
N ALA A 509 23.82 10.69 -46.88
CA ALA A 509 24.94 11.38 -46.26
C ALA A 509 25.36 10.72 -44.93
N LEU A 510 24.41 10.30 -44.11
CA LEU A 510 24.66 9.61 -42.83
C LEU A 510 25.43 8.30 -43.03
N VAL A 511 25.03 7.48 -44.01
CA VAL A 511 25.73 6.22 -44.36
C VAL A 511 27.19 6.53 -44.71
N GLN A 512 27.43 7.50 -45.60
CA GLN A 512 28.79 7.84 -46.03
C GLN A 512 29.63 8.43 -44.88
N GLN A 513 29.06 9.32 -44.08
CA GLN A 513 29.75 9.95 -42.95
C GLN A 513 30.16 8.92 -41.90
N TYR A 514 29.25 7.99 -41.57
CA TYR A 514 29.54 6.95 -40.59
C TYR A 514 30.55 5.91 -41.11
N HIS A 515 30.47 5.56 -42.40
CA HIS A 515 31.48 4.73 -43.05
C HIS A 515 32.88 5.36 -42.97
N ASN A 516 33.03 6.61 -43.40
CA ASN A 516 34.30 7.35 -43.35
C ASN A 516 34.84 7.48 -41.92
N ARG A 517 33.95 7.61 -40.93
CA ARG A 517 34.33 7.63 -39.52
C ARG A 517 34.90 6.30 -39.05
N LEU A 518 34.23 5.18 -39.36
CA LEU A 518 34.72 3.85 -39.00
C LEU A 518 36.04 3.51 -39.71
N ASP A 519 36.22 4.00 -40.94
CA ASP A 519 37.46 3.84 -41.72
C ASP A 519 38.65 4.52 -41.05
N ARG A 520 38.44 5.72 -40.51
CA ARG A 520 39.49 6.46 -39.79
C ARG A 520 39.91 5.83 -38.46
N ILE A 521 39.02 5.09 -37.81
CA ILE A 521 39.24 4.59 -36.44
C ILE A 521 39.77 3.14 -36.45
N ARG A 522 39.69 2.42 -37.58
CA ARG A 522 40.13 1.03 -37.70
C ARG A 522 41.47 0.93 -38.41
N GLU A 523 42.40 0.17 -37.83
CA GLU A 523 43.77 0.02 -38.32
C GLU A 523 43.87 -0.57 -39.74
N HIS A 524 42.89 -1.37 -40.17
CA HIS A 524 42.88 -2.04 -41.47
C HIS A 524 41.85 -1.46 -42.47
N GLY A 525 41.28 -0.28 -42.17
CA GLY A 525 40.18 0.31 -42.94
C GLY A 525 38.89 -0.53 -42.90
N VAL A 526 37.82 -0.02 -43.51
CA VAL A 526 36.56 -0.74 -43.71
C VAL A 526 36.24 -0.91 -45.19
N GLY A 527 36.03 -2.16 -45.60
CA GLY A 527 35.70 -2.53 -46.99
C GLY A 527 34.21 -2.43 -47.32
N ALA A 528 33.85 -2.76 -48.57
CA ALA A 528 32.50 -2.65 -49.12
C ALA A 528 31.41 -3.38 -48.31
N THR A 529 31.72 -4.54 -47.74
CA THR A 529 30.78 -5.29 -46.88
C THR A 529 30.34 -4.47 -45.66
N LYS A 530 31.22 -3.60 -45.13
CA LYS A 530 30.87 -2.72 -44.01
C LYS A 530 29.94 -1.60 -44.45
N TYR A 531 30.18 -1.04 -45.63
CA TYR A 531 29.31 -0.03 -46.23
C TYR A 531 27.88 -0.57 -46.38
N GLU A 532 27.73 -1.79 -46.89
CA GLU A 532 26.43 -2.47 -47.00
C GLU A 532 25.76 -2.67 -45.64
N GLN A 533 26.49 -3.13 -44.62
CA GLN A 533 25.96 -3.28 -43.26
C GLN A 533 25.48 -1.95 -42.64
N ILE A 534 26.23 -0.86 -42.86
CA ILE A 534 25.85 0.49 -42.42
C ILE A 534 24.59 0.96 -43.17
N SER A 535 24.53 0.71 -44.48
CA SER A 535 23.39 1.04 -45.32
C SER A 535 22.13 0.30 -44.85
N GLN A 536 22.21 -1.01 -44.61
CA GLN A 536 21.12 -1.82 -44.07
C GLN A 536 20.67 -1.32 -42.69
N PHE A 537 21.61 -1.02 -41.80
CA PHE A 537 21.29 -0.50 -40.47
C PHE A 537 20.49 0.81 -40.53
N TYR A 538 20.94 1.78 -41.31
CA TYR A 538 20.24 3.06 -41.43
C TYR A 538 18.97 2.98 -42.29
N ALA A 539 18.86 2.01 -43.21
CA ALA A 539 17.62 1.74 -43.93
C ALA A 539 16.50 1.30 -42.97
N VAL A 540 16.78 0.38 -42.06
CA VAL A 540 15.80 -0.06 -41.03
C VAL A 540 15.39 1.11 -40.12
N LEU A 541 16.34 1.97 -39.72
CA LEU A 541 16.02 3.16 -38.92
C LEU A 541 15.26 4.24 -39.71
N LYS A 542 15.46 4.30 -41.03
CA LYS A 542 14.68 5.14 -41.93
C LYS A 542 13.24 4.65 -42.04
N GLU A 543 13.03 3.34 -42.22
CA GLU A 543 11.69 2.73 -42.21
C GLU A 543 10.96 2.99 -40.90
N LEU A 544 11.62 2.84 -39.74
CA LEU A 544 11.07 3.22 -38.44
C LEU A 544 10.61 4.70 -38.43
N PHE A 545 11.44 5.59 -38.96
CA PHE A 545 11.15 7.02 -38.99
C PHE A 545 9.98 7.38 -39.93
N GLU A 546 9.86 6.69 -41.06
CA GLU A 546 8.82 6.92 -42.07
C GLU A 546 7.50 6.26 -41.69
N GLU A 547 7.52 4.98 -41.30
CA GLU A 547 6.31 4.19 -41.06
C GLU A 547 5.66 4.50 -39.70
N VAL A 548 6.46 4.64 -38.64
CA VAL A 548 5.93 4.88 -37.29
C VAL A 548 5.85 6.37 -36.96
N TYR A 549 6.92 7.11 -37.25
CA TYR A 549 6.98 8.54 -36.92
C TYR A 549 6.48 9.45 -38.05
N HIS A 550 6.06 8.90 -39.19
CA HIS A 550 5.51 9.63 -40.34
C HIS A 550 6.41 10.78 -40.81
N SER A 551 7.73 10.53 -40.79
CA SER A 551 8.77 11.48 -41.15
C SER A 551 8.74 12.78 -40.34
N ARG A 552 8.19 12.75 -39.12
CA ARG A 552 8.11 13.90 -38.19
C ARG A 552 9.28 13.88 -37.19
N PRO A 553 10.30 14.73 -37.40
CA PRO A 553 11.49 14.72 -36.55
C PRO A 553 11.19 15.14 -35.10
N ASP A 554 10.22 16.01 -34.87
CA ASP A 554 9.78 16.43 -33.53
C ASP A 554 9.31 15.26 -32.67
N ARG A 555 8.53 14.33 -33.26
CA ARG A 555 8.02 13.13 -32.56
C ARG A 555 9.13 12.13 -32.25
N LEU A 556 10.00 11.84 -33.21
CA LEU A 556 11.11 10.91 -32.97
C LEU A 556 12.12 11.47 -31.95
N LEU A 557 12.37 12.78 -31.99
CA LEU A 557 13.30 13.43 -31.07
C LEU A 557 12.76 13.48 -29.63
N SER A 558 11.44 13.57 -29.41
CA SER A 558 10.87 13.48 -28.06
C SER A 558 11.16 12.12 -27.41
N ASP A 559 11.20 11.07 -28.22
CA ASP A 559 11.36 9.69 -27.76
C ASP A 559 12.82 9.20 -27.85
N SER A 560 13.75 10.08 -28.28
CA SER A 560 15.16 9.73 -28.53
C SER A 560 15.85 8.97 -27.40
N LYS A 561 15.66 9.38 -26.14
CA LYS A 561 16.25 8.70 -24.97
C LYS A 561 15.64 7.32 -24.73
N THR A 562 14.34 7.18 -24.99
CA THR A 562 13.60 5.94 -24.87
C THR A 562 14.04 4.94 -25.93
N LEU A 563 14.12 5.40 -27.18
CA LEU A 563 14.59 4.58 -28.29
C LEU A 563 16.06 4.16 -28.12
N GLU A 564 16.93 5.06 -27.65
CA GLU A 564 18.33 4.72 -27.36
C GLU A 564 18.43 3.64 -26.27
N ALA A 565 17.66 3.76 -25.19
CA ALA A 565 17.65 2.78 -24.12
C ALA A 565 17.12 1.41 -24.57
N ALA A 566 16.04 1.40 -25.35
CA ALA A 566 15.49 0.17 -25.95
C ALA A 566 16.47 -0.45 -26.97
N TYR A 567 17.11 0.37 -27.81
CA TYR A 567 18.14 -0.10 -28.74
C TYR A 567 19.32 -0.76 -28.01
N LEU A 568 19.83 -0.15 -26.94
CA LEU A 568 20.87 -0.74 -26.10
C LEU A 568 20.41 -2.06 -25.48
N PHE A 569 19.12 -2.20 -25.16
CA PHE A 569 18.54 -3.46 -24.71
C PHE A 569 18.67 -4.55 -25.76
N PHE A 570 18.13 -4.30 -26.94
CA PHE A 570 18.13 -5.28 -28.01
C PHE A 570 19.52 -5.60 -28.53
N LEU A 571 20.47 -4.64 -28.47
CA LEU A 571 21.87 -4.88 -28.82
C LEU A 571 22.53 -5.93 -27.93
N GLN A 572 22.21 -5.92 -26.64
CA GLN A 572 22.70 -6.92 -25.70
C GLN A 572 22.03 -8.28 -25.90
N GLU A 573 20.75 -8.31 -26.27
CA GLU A 573 20.07 -9.56 -26.64
C GLU A 573 20.70 -10.20 -27.87
N ALA A 574 20.86 -9.43 -28.95
CA ALA A 574 21.50 -9.91 -30.17
C ALA A 574 22.91 -10.45 -29.92
N ARG A 575 23.67 -9.82 -29.03
CA ARG A 575 25.01 -10.32 -28.63
C ARG A 575 24.95 -11.68 -27.98
N LYS A 576 24.01 -11.92 -27.06
CA LYS A 576 23.87 -13.22 -26.37
C LYS A 576 23.43 -14.30 -27.35
N GLU A 577 22.50 -13.99 -28.24
CA GLU A 577 22.05 -14.91 -29.29
C GLU A 577 23.20 -15.32 -30.21
N LEU A 578 24.00 -14.35 -30.68
CA LEU A 578 25.17 -14.64 -31.52
C LEU A 578 26.23 -15.45 -30.77
N LYS A 579 26.53 -15.12 -29.50
CA LYS A 579 27.45 -15.92 -28.66
C LYS A 579 26.95 -17.36 -28.51
N ALA A 580 25.65 -17.56 -28.28
CA ALA A 580 25.06 -18.90 -28.15
C ALA A 580 25.13 -19.68 -29.46
N GLN A 581 24.87 -19.02 -30.60
CA GLN A 581 24.99 -19.63 -31.93
C GLN A 581 26.44 -20.04 -32.25
N THR A 582 27.43 -19.20 -31.93
CA THR A 582 28.85 -19.57 -32.11
C THR A 582 29.25 -20.73 -31.21
N ALA A 583 28.82 -20.75 -29.94
CA ALA A 583 29.11 -21.85 -29.02
C ALA A 583 28.44 -23.18 -29.42
N GLN A 584 27.28 -23.13 -30.07
CA GLN A 584 26.60 -24.31 -30.62
C GLN A 584 27.18 -24.79 -31.96
N ALA A 585 27.91 -23.94 -32.69
CA ALA A 585 28.59 -24.29 -33.94
C ALA A 585 29.99 -24.90 -33.73
N GLU A 586 30.57 -24.75 -32.53
CA GLU A 586 31.91 -25.27 -32.18
C GLU A 586 32.02 -26.73 -31.65
N PRO A 587 30.97 -27.57 -31.46
CA PRO A 587 31.18 -28.92 -30.93
C PRO A 587 31.60 -30.00 -31.96
N GLU A 588 31.78 -29.71 -33.25
CA GLU A 588 32.15 -30.74 -34.26
C GLU A 588 33.50 -30.55 -34.97
N SER A 589 34.22 -29.44 -34.79
CA SER A 589 35.48 -29.19 -35.53
C SER A 589 36.76 -29.41 -34.70
N ALA A 590 36.70 -30.25 -33.66
CA ALA A 590 37.86 -30.62 -32.84
C ALA A 590 38.06 -32.14 -32.72
N GLN A 591 37.79 -32.91 -33.78
CA GLN A 591 38.36 -34.25 -33.99
C GLN A 591 38.49 -34.54 -35.49
N VAL A 592 39.60 -34.11 -36.11
CA VAL A 592 40.27 -34.83 -37.21
C VAL A 592 41.78 -34.65 -37.05
#